data_AF-A0A2V5VVH4-F1
#
_entry.id   AF-A0A2V5VVH4-F1
#
_cell.length_a   1.000
_cell.length_b   1.000
_cell.length_c   1.000
_cell.angle_alpha   90.00
_cell.angle_beta   90.00
_cell.angle_gamma   90.00
#
_symmetry.space_group_name_H-M   'P 1'
#
loop_
_entity.id
_entity.type
_entity.pdbx_description
1 polymer ?
#
loop_
_entity_poly.entity_id
_entity_poly.type
_entity_poly.pdbx_seq_one_letter_code
_entity_poly.pdbx_strand_id
1 'polypeptide(L)'
;MKTLLASSPNNFTRRSIGSTGIGARLPARGNIFKLVTLLVALLSVGAARALASDPVGVYALVDKVVFEPNETNPERVQIRGAFAIAEGYGYTYKRAERGFLYYKVNPDKPTACRNEWADLKAVAGTGQIVAFGSRYGEKGTLRKKDAKPENPDVYPVAMGLTKVKEEKDYEPLTQLAKLRDSKAKNKSAPAQPKN
;
A
#
# COMPACT_ATOMS: atom_id res chain seq x y z
N MET A 1 -47.68 -14.32 74.57
CA MET A 1 -48.98 -14.30 73.87
C MET A 1 -48.76 -15.00 72.53
N LYS A 2 -48.95 -16.31 72.36
CA LYS A 2 -50.18 -17.14 72.37
C LYS A 2 -51.32 -16.55 71.53
N THR A 3 -51.37 -16.97 70.25
CA THR A 3 -52.63 -17.41 69.61
C THR A 3 -52.31 -18.48 68.56
N LEU A 4 -53.13 -19.53 68.56
CA LEU A 4 -52.99 -20.79 67.84
C LEU A 4 -53.84 -20.81 66.55
N LEU A 5 -53.35 -21.60 65.59
CA LEU A 5 -54.03 -22.55 64.68
C LEU A 5 -55.27 -22.13 63.86
N ALA A 6 -55.17 -22.35 62.55
CA ALA A 6 -56.20 -23.06 61.80
C ALA A 6 -55.59 -23.89 60.65
N SER A 7 -56.07 -25.12 60.56
CA SER A 7 -55.72 -26.23 59.68
C SER A 7 -56.33 -26.15 58.28
N SER A 8 -55.70 -26.76 57.27
CA SER A 8 -56.38 -27.68 56.33
C SER A 8 -55.38 -28.45 55.45
N PRO A 9 -55.48 -29.79 55.33
CA PRO A 9 -54.75 -30.57 54.34
C PRO A 9 -55.57 -30.66 53.05
N ASN A 10 -54.94 -30.84 51.87
CA ASN A 10 -55.53 -31.62 50.78
C ASN A 10 -54.57 -31.87 49.61
N ASN A 11 -54.28 -33.16 49.41
CA ASN A 11 -54.31 -33.89 48.15
C ASN A 11 -53.31 -33.52 47.05
N PHE A 12 -52.14 -34.15 47.15
CA PHE A 12 -51.31 -34.50 45.98
C PHE A 12 -52.07 -35.47 45.08
N THR A 13 -52.60 -34.96 43.97
CA THR A 13 -53.04 -35.79 42.85
C THR A 13 -52.11 -35.55 41.66
N ARG A 14 -51.22 -36.52 41.46
CA ARG A 14 -50.32 -36.64 40.31
C ARG A 14 -51.16 -36.77 39.04
N ARG A 15 -51.20 -35.74 38.18
CA ARG A 15 -51.79 -35.85 36.85
C ARG A 15 -50.73 -36.29 35.83
N SER A 16 -51.00 -37.47 35.28
CA SER A 16 -50.40 -38.08 34.09
C SER A 16 -50.23 -37.09 32.93
N ILE A 17 -49.01 -36.99 32.40
CA ILE A 17 -48.70 -36.32 31.14
C ILE A 17 -49.17 -37.25 30.02
N GLY A 18 -50.33 -36.93 29.45
CA GLY A 18 -50.81 -37.54 28.22
C GLY A 18 -50.01 -37.00 27.04
N SER A 19 -49.12 -37.84 26.51
CA SER A 19 -48.61 -37.75 25.15
C SER A 19 -49.76 -38.03 24.18
N THR A 20 -50.11 -37.06 23.33
CA THR A 20 -50.57 -37.28 21.94
C THR A 20 -50.76 -35.92 21.28
N GLY A 21 -49.97 -35.65 20.24
CA GLY A 21 -50.09 -34.46 19.41
C GLY A 21 -49.00 -34.44 18.35
N ILE A 22 -49.00 -35.44 17.47
CA ILE A 22 -48.24 -35.38 16.21
C ILE A 22 -48.94 -34.34 15.33
N GLY A 23 -48.68 -33.07 15.60
CA GLY A 23 -48.93 -32.01 14.63
C GLY A 23 -47.93 -32.19 13.51
N ALA A 24 -48.40 -32.64 12.35
CA ALA A 24 -47.62 -32.58 11.12
C ALA A 24 -47.22 -31.12 10.89
N ARG A 25 -45.96 -30.78 11.19
CA ARG A 25 -45.38 -29.54 10.68
C ARG A 25 -45.24 -29.75 9.18
N LEU A 26 -46.21 -29.27 8.41
CA LEU A 26 -46.00 -28.94 7.01
C LEU A 26 -44.73 -28.09 6.97
N PRO A 27 -43.66 -28.48 6.24
CA PRO A 27 -42.58 -27.56 6.00
C PRO A 27 -43.23 -26.40 5.26
N ALA A 28 -43.29 -25.22 5.89
CA ALA A 28 -43.57 -24.00 5.18
C ALA A 28 -42.57 -23.98 4.03
N ARG A 29 -43.04 -24.24 2.81
CA ARG A 29 -42.28 -24.18 1.56
C ARG A 29 -42.04 -22.70 1.27
N GLY A 30 -41.43 -22.03 2.23
CA GLY A 30 -41.23 -20.60 2.32
C GLY A 30 -39.87 -20.29 1.72
N ASN A 31 -39.89 -19.87 0.46
CA ASN A 31 -38.96 -18.89 -0.09
C ASN A 31 -37.44 -19.14 0.14
N ILE A 32 -36.99 -20.39 0.14
CA ILE A 32 -35.55 -20.70 -0.02
C ILE A 32 -35.02 -20.00 -1.28
N PHE A 33 -35.84 -19.92 -2.33
CA PHE A 33 -35.54 -19.13 -3.52
C PHE A 33 -35.32 -17.65 -3.22
N LYS A 34 -36.12 -16.98 -2.37
CA LYS A 34 -35.88 -15.56 -2.05
C LYS A 34 -34.62 -15.37 -1.20
N LEU A 35 -34.32 -16.31 -0.31
CA LEU A 35 -33.13 -16.27 0.54
C LEU A 35 -31.86 -16.54 -0.27
N VAL A 36 -31.90 -17.48 -1.21
CA VAL A 36 -30.84 -17.74 -2.20
C VAL A 36 -30.69 -16.56 -3.16
N THR A 37 -31.79 -15.96 -3.63
CA THR A 37 -31.73 -14.78 -4.52
C THR A 37 -31.13 -13.58 -3.79
N LEU A 38 -31.45 -13.39 -2.51
CA LEU A 38 -30.85 -12.35 -1.67
C LEU A 38 -29.34 -12.61 -1.45
N LEU A 39 -28.95 -13.87 -1.20
CA LEU A 39 -27.54 -14.24 -1.01
C LEU A 39 -26.73 -14.05 -2.31
N VAL A 40 -27.29 -14.44 -3.46
CA VAL A 40 -26.69 -14.22 -4.79
C VAL A 40 -26.65 -12.73 -5.13
N ALA A 41 -27.64 -11.93 -4.72
CA ALA A 41 -27.63 -10.47 -4.88
C ALA A 41 -26.56 -9.79 -3.99
N LEU A 42 -26.34 -10.26 -2.76
CA LEU A 42 -25.26 -9.75 -1.90
C LEU A 42 -23.86 -10.17 -2.38
N LEU A 43 -23.71 -11.38 -2.92
CA LEU A 43 -22.45 -11.87 -3.50
C LEU A 43 -22.13 -11.26 -4.86
N SER A 44 -23.14 -10.69 -5.55
CA SER A 44 -22.97 -10.00 -6.84
C SER A 44 -22.73 -8.49 -6.73
N VAL A 45 -22.64 -7.95 -5.50
CA VAL A 45 -21.90 -6.70 -5.24
C VAL A 45 -20.40 -7.03 -5.36
N GLY A 46 -20.00 -7.24 -6.61
CA GLY A 46 -18.67 -7.66 -6.99
C GLY A 46 -17.63 -6.69 -6.44
N ALA A 47 -16.56 -7.28 -5.92
CA ALA A 47 -15.26 -6.70 -5.58
C ALA A 47 -15.03 -5.28 -6.14
N ALA A 48 -15.60 -4.27 -5.48
CA ALA A 48 -15.14 -2.92 -5.65
C ALA A 48 -13.68 -2.97 -5.21
N ARG A 49 -12.76 -2.86 -6.18
CA ARG A 49 -11.35 -2.70 -5.85
C ARG A 49 -11.30 -1.45 -4.99
N ALA A 50 -11.01 -1.63 -3.71
CA ALA A 50 -10.82 -0.51 -2.81
C ALA A 50 -9.75 0.37 -3.46
N LEU A 51 -10.15 1.57 -3.91
CA LEU A 51 -9.21 2.63 -4.24
C LEU A 51 -8.57 3.02 -2.91
N ALA A 52 -7.55 2.26 -2.52
CA ALA A 52 -6.71 2.63 -1.41
C ALA A 52 -6.12 3.99 -1.75
N SER A 53 -6.23 4.93 -0.82
CA SER A 53 -5.59 6.23 -0.94
C SER A 53 -4.12 6.02 -1.33
N ASP A 54 -3.65 6.73 -2.34
CA ASP A 54 -2.25 6.71 -2.77
C ASP A 54 -1.57 8.02 -2.34
N PRO A 55 -1.00 8.08 -1.11
CA PRO A 55 -0.32 9.27 -0.61
C PRO A 55 1.13 9.42 -1.13
N VAL A 56 1.61 8.54 -2.01
CA VAL A 56 3.02 8.48 -2.41
C VAL A 56 3.42 9.69 -3.27
N GLY A 57 4.55 10.31 -2.92
CA GLY A 57 5.10 11.43 -3.69
C GLY A 57 5.96 11.00 -4.87
N VAL A 58 6.81 9.99 -4.65
CA VAL A 58 7.79 9.51 -5.63
C VAL A 58 7.85 7.99 -5.59
N TYR A 59 7.64 7.37 -6.75
CA TYR A 59 8.07 6.00 -7.02
C TYR A 59 9.41 6.02 -7.74
N ALA A 60 10.37 5.21 -7.27
CA ALA A 60 11.73 5.21 -7.79
C ALA A 60 12.26 3.81 -8.04
N LEU A 61 12.92 3.65 -9.19
CA LEU A 61 13.85 2.57 -9.47
C LEU A 61 15.26 3.11 -9.28
N VAL A 62 15.88 2.77 -8.16
CA VAL A 62 17.18 3.36 -7.76
C VAL A 62 18.33 2.57 -8.38
N ASP A 63 19.14 3.25 -9.18
CA ASP A 63 20.32 2.69 -9.82
C ASP A 63 21.60 2.93 -9.00
N LYS A 64 21.73 4.12 -8.41
CA LYS A 64 22.90 4.51 -7.61
C LYS A 64 22.52 5.63 -6.64
N VAL A 65 23.12 5.60 -5.45
CA VAL A 65 23.07 6.69 -4.48
C VAL A 65 24.48 7.24 -4.28
N VAL A 66 24.61 8.57 -4.35
CA VAL A 66 25.86 9.30 -4.12
C VAL A 66 25.66 10.23 -2.93
N PHE A 67 26.54 10.12 -1.95
CA PHE A 67 26.52 10.92 -0.73
C PHE A 67 27.55 12.04 -0.80
N GLU A 68 27.17 13.22 -0.32
CA GLU A 68 28.05 14.38 -0.22
C GLU A 68 27.96 15.01 1.16
N PRO A 69 29.06 15.48 1.75
CA PRO A 69 30.43 15.38 1.23
C PRO A 69 31.00 13.96 1.28
N ASN A 70 30.43 13.07 2.08
CA ASN A 70 30.86 11.67 2.24
C ASN A 70 29.73 10.79 2.79
N GLU A 71 29.95 9.48 2.86
CA GLU A 71 28.96 8.51 3.34
C GLU A 71 28.77 8.52 4.87
N THR A 72 29.75 9.01 5.64
CA THR A 72 29.70 9.01 7.11
C THR A 72 28.79 10.10 7.67
N ASN A 73 28.84 11.30 7.08
CA ASN A 73 28.00 12.43 7.46
C ASN A 73 27.43 13.14 6.21
N PRO A 74 26.49 12.51 5.49
CA PRO A 74 25.97 13.06 4.25
C PRO A 74 25.02 14.24 4.52
N GLU A 75 25.34 15.41 3.97
CA GLU A 75 24.49 16.61 3.98
C GLU A 75 23.62 16.72 2.73
N ARG A 76 24.05 16.08 1.64
CA ARG A 76 23.34 16.03 0.36
C ARG A 76 23.40 14.63 -0.23
N VAL A 77 22.41 14.32 -1.05
CA VAL A 77 22.31 13.04 -1.74
C VAL A 77 21.88 13.22 -3.18
N GLN A 78 22.55 12.52 -4.10
CA GLN A 78 22.07 12.31 -5.45
C GLN A 78 21.51 10.90 -5.56
N ILE A 79 20.20 10.81 -5.84
CA ILE A 79 19.52 9.54 -6.10
C ILE A 79 19.40 9.43 -7.61
N ARG A 80 20.17 8.52 -8.23
CA ARG A 80 20.18 8.30 -9.68
C ARG A 80 19.34 7.08 -10.02
N GLY A 81 18.50 7.18 -11.04
CA GLY A 81 17.55 6.12 -11.35
C GLY A 81 16.51 6.49 -12.38
N ALA A 82 15.36 5.85 -12.28
CA ALA A 82 14.13 6.24 -12.95
C ALA A 82 13.06 6.60 -11.92
N PHE A 83 12.24 7.61 -12.22
CA PHE A 83 11.31 8.19 -11.26
C PHE A 83 9.95 8.47 -11.90
N ALA A 84 8.88 8.09 -11.22
CA ALA A 84 7.53 8.58 -11.47
C ALA A 84 7.13 9.49 -10.29
N ILE A 85 6.86 10.76 -10.58
CA ILE A 85 6.64 11.81 -9.56
C ILE A 85 5.20 12.26 -9.61
N ALA A 86 4.51 12.27 -8.47
CA ALA A 86 3.12 12.70 -8.41
C ALA A 86 2.95 14.16 -8.87
N GLU A 87 1.85 14.47 -9.56
CA GLU A 87 1.60 15.83 -10.08
C GLU A 87 0.89 16.76 -9.09
N GLY A 88 0.51 16.25 -7.92
CA GLY A 88 -0.25 16.98 -6.92
C GLY A 88 -1.43 16.13 -6.43
N TYR A 89 -2.56 16.79 -6.18
CA TYR A 89 -3.80 16.13 -5.76
C TYR A 89 -4.33 15.19 -6.85
N GLY A 90 -4.91 14.06 -6.45
CA GLY A 90 -5.46 13.04 -7.34
C GLY A 90 -4.63 11.76 -7.34
N TYR A 91 -4.61 11.06 -8.47
CA TYR A 91 -3.90 9.77 -8.65
C TYR A 91 -2.89 9.80 -9.81
N THR A 92 -2.59 10.99 -10.35
CA THR A 92 -1.72 11.12 -11.52
C THR A 92 -0.25 11.30 -11.13
N TYR A 93 0.60 10.77 -12.01
CA TYR A 93 2.04 10.85 -11.95
C TYR A 93 2.55 11.34 -13.29
N LYS A 94 3.62 12.13 -13.25
CA LYS A 94 4.42 12.38 -14.44
C LYS A 94 4.90 11.05 -15.00
N ARG A 95 5.06 11.02 -16.32
CA ARG A 95 5.67 9.89 -17.01
C ARG A 95 7.00 9.53 -16.35
N ALA A 96 7.22 8.24 -16.13
CA ALA A 96 8.44 7.74 -15.53
C ALA A 96 9.63 8.05 -16.44
N GLU A 97 10.64 8.70 -15.89
CA GLU A 97 11.80 9.18 -16.64
C GLU A 97 13.10 8.90 -15.91
N ARG A 98 14.18 8.70 -16.69
CA ARG A 98 15.53 8.47 -16.17
C ARG A 98 16.22 9.80 -15.88
N GLY A 99 16.90 9.87 -14.75
CA GLY A 99 17.60 11.07 -14.33
C GLY A 99 18.17 10.94 -12.93
N PHE A 100 18.21 12.05 -12.21
CA PHE A 100 18.53 12.06 -10.79
C PHE A 100 17.69 13.08 -10.03
N LEU A 101 17.44 12.77 -8.77
CA LEU A 101 16.93 13.71 -7.77
C LEU A 101 18.10 14.12 -6.89
N TYR A 102 18.19 15.42 -6.58
CA TYR A 102 19.28 15.97 -5.77
C TYR A 102 18.72 16.71 -4.59
N TYR A 103 19.04 16.21 -3.39
CA TYR A 103 18.48 16.71 -2.16
C TYR A 103 19.54 17.13 -1.16
N LYS A 104 19.17 18.08 -0.30
CA LYS A 104 19.83 18.39 0.97
C LYS A 104 19.02 17.82 2.12
N VAL A 105 19.68 17.61 3.26
CA VAL A 105 19.03 17.20 4.50
C VAL A 105 17.87 18.15 4.82
N ASN A 106 16.74 17.56 5.21
CA ASN A 106 15.63 18.31 5.79
C ASN A 106 16.03 18.72 7.23
N PRO A 107 16.10 20.04 7.53
CA PRO A 107 16.55 20.52 8.83
C PRO A 107 15.63 20.09 9.98
N ASP A 108 14.35 19.85 9.70
CA ASP A 108 13.37 19.45 10.71
C ASP A 108 13.47 17.96 11.05
N LYS A 109 14.03 17.15 10.13
CA LYS A 109 14.07 15.69 10.23
C LYS A 109 15.41 15.09 9.78
N PRO A 110 16.56 15.55 10.32
CA PRO A 110 17.88 15.18 9.79
C PRO A 110 18.21 13.69 9.93
N THR A 111 17.81 13.07 11.05
CA THR A 111 18.03 11.64 11.29
C THR A 111 17.22 10.78 10.32
N ALA A 112 15.95 11.12 10.11
CA ALA A 112 15.07 10.39 9.19
C ALA A 112 15.58 10.47 7.74
N CYS A 113 16.09 11.63 7.29
CA CYS A 113 16.76 11.77 5.99
C CYS A 113 17.87 10.73 5.82
N ARG A 114 18.80 10.67 6.78
CA ARG A 114 19.99 9.81 6.68
C ARG A 114 19.63 8.34 6.72
N ASN A 115 18.64 7.97 7.54
CA ASN A 115 18.12 6.61 7.59
C ASN A 115 17.49 6.20 6.24
N GLU A 116 16.59 7.02 5.69
CA GLU A 116 15.98 6.74 4.38
C GLU A 116 17.03 6.71 3.25
N TRP A 117 18.07 7.57 3.31
CA TRP A 117 19.13 7.53 2.31
C TRP A 117 20.00 6.27 2.43
N ALA A 118 20.23 5.76 3.63
CA ALA A 118 20.88 4.47 3.84
C ALA A 118 20.03 3.33 3.26
N ASP A 119 18.72 3.38 3.45
CA ASP A 119 17.78 2.39 2.86
C ASP A 119 17.79 2.47 1.32
N LEU A 120 17.77 3.69 0.75
CA LEU A 120 17.92 3.92 -0.69
C LEU A 120 19.24 3.32 -1.22
N LYS A 121 20.34 3.49 -0.47
CA LYS A 121 21.64 2.91 -0.82
C LYS A 121 21.59 1.39 -0.81
N ALA A 122 20.92 0.79 0.19
CA ALA A 122 20.79 -0.66 0.32
C ALA A 122 19.99 -1.30 -0.83
N VAL A 123 19.01 -0.58 -1.40
CA VAL A 123 18.22 -1.07 -2.55
C VAL A 123 18.80 -0.71 -3.91
N ALA A 124 19.80 0.17 -3.96
CA ALA A 124 20.36 0.67 -5.22
C ALA A 124 20.91 -0.47 -6.09
N GLY A 125 20.50 -0.51 -7.36
CA GLY A 125 20.96 -1.50 -8.34
C GLY A 125 20.29 -2.87 -8.24
N THR A 126 19.41 -3.11 -7.25
CA THR A 126 18.70 -4.40 -7.07
C THR A 126 17.55 -4.59 -8.05
N GLY A 127 17.04 -3.49 -8.64
CA GLY A 127 15.83 -3.51 -9.48
C GLY A 127 14.52 -3.42 -8.69
N GLN A 128 14.58 -3.33 -7.36
CA GLN A 128 13.43 -3.09 -6.49
C GLN A 128 12.89 -1.66 -6.68
N ILE A 129 11.58 -1.54 -6.92
CA ILE A 129 10.90 -0.24 -6.91
C ILE A 129 10.62 0.15 -5.45
N VAL A 130 10.88 1.40 -5.10
CA VAL A 130 10.58 1.97 -3.78
C VAL A 130 9.66 3.18 -3.88
N ALA A 131 8.95 3.46 -2.80
CA ALA A 131 8.09 4.63 -2.63
C ALA A 131 8.62 5.48 -1.47
N PHE A 132 8.63 6.80 -1.65
CA PHE A 132 8.95 7.75 -0.59
C PHE A 132 8.30 9.12 -0.86
N GLY A 133 8.34 10.00 0.14
CA GLY A 133 7.73 11.32 0.07
C GLY A 133 6.20 11.30 0.07
N SER A 134 5.63 12.50 0.14
CA SER A 134 4.19 12.71 0.13
C SER A 134 3.77 13.35 -1.19
N ARG A 135 2.66 12.89 -1.77
CA ARG A 135 2.07 13.52 -2.97
C ARG A 135 1.68 14.97 -2.71
N TYR A 136 1.29 15.29 -1.47
CA TYR A 136 0.75 16.60 -1.07
C TYR A 136 1.81 17.63 -0.69
N GLY A 137 3.10 17.26 -0.70
CA GLY A 137 4.20 18.16 -0.39
C GLY A 137 5.16 18.36 -1.56
N GLU A 138 6.24 19.09 -1.31
CA GLU A 138 7.35 19.18 -2.26
C GLU A 138 7.98 17.81 -2.48
N LYS A 139 8.28 17.49 -3.73
CA LYS A 139 8.86 16.18 -4.14
C LYS A 139 10.27 16.33 -4.69
N GLY A 140 10.73 17.57 -4.91
CA GLY A 140 11.97 17.90 -5.59
C GLY A 140 11.89 17.82 -7.11
N THR A 141 13.00 18.15 -7.76
CA THR A 141 13.08 18.33 -9.20
C THR A 141 13.83 17.17 -9.86
N LEU A 142 13.19 16.50 -10.82
CA LEU A 142 13.86 15.51 -11.66
C LEU A 142 14.84 16.20 -12.62
N ARG A 143 16.13 15.92 -12.44
CA ARG A 143 17.22 16.46 -13.26
C ARG A 143 17.65 15.42 -14.30
N LYS A 144 18.03 15.88 -15.49
CA LYS A 144 18.58 15.00 -16.55
C LYS A 144 19.91 14.39 -16.08
N LYS A 145 20.25 13.19 -16.56
CA LYS A 145 21.43 12.43 -16.12
C LYS A 145 22.75 13.23 -16.15
N ASP A 146 22.93 14.08 -17.16
CA ASP A 146 24.17 14.83 -17.39
C ASP A 146 24.10 16.28 -16.88
N ALA A 147 23.00 16.66 -16.22
CA ALA A 147 22.87 17.97 -15.60
C ALA A 147 23.83 18.09 -14.40
N LYS A 148 24.37 19.29 -14.19
CA LYS A 148 25.20 19.60 -13.04
C LYS A 148 24.37 19.49 -11.75
N PRO A 149 24.86 18.81 -10.68
CA PRO A 149 24.15 18.75 -9.40
C PRO A 149 24.30 20.07 -8.63
N GLU A 150 23.35 20.98 -8.86
CA GLU A 150 23.27 22.26 -8.16
C GLU A 150 21.84 22.52 -7.67
N ASN A 151 21.73 23.47 -6.73
CA ASN A 151 20.47 23.87 -6.10
C ASN A 151 19.66 22.68 -5.55
N PRO A 152 20.19 21.95 -4.54
CA PRO A 152 19.53 20.77 -4.00
C PRO A 152 18.17 21.11 -3.36
N ASP A 153 17.16 20.29 -3.67
CA ASP A 153 15.83 20.39 -3.07
C ASP A 153 15.85 19.91 -1.61
N VAL A 154 14.88 20.29 -0.78
CA VAL A 154 14.76 19.71 0.57
C VAL A 154 14.26 18.27 0.45
N TYR A 155 14.90 17.32 1.14
CA TYR A 155 14.47 15.92 1.08
C TYR A 155 13.06 15.72 1.67
N PRO A 156 12.14 15.06 0.94
CA PRO A 156 10.73 15.01 1.31
C PRO A 156 10.43 13.88 2.29
N VAL A 157 10.88 14.00 3.55
CA VAL A 157 10.57 13.00 4.58
C VAL A 157 9.07 12.98 4.88
N ALA A 158 8.42 11.84 4.63
CA ALA A 158 7.00 11.63 4.88
C ALA A 158 6.76 10.38 5.76
N MET A 159 6.25 9.29 5.18
CA MET A 159 5.91 8.05 5.90
C MET A 159 7.06 7.02 5.97
N GLY A 160 8.28 7.43 5.61
CA GLY A 160 9.39 6.50 5.41
C GLY A 160 9.52 6.01 3.97
N LEU A 161 10.58 5.24 3.73
CA LEU A 161 10.82 4.53 2.48
C LEU A 161 10.18 3.14 2.53
N THR A 162 9.44 2.79 1.49
CA THR A 162 8.74 1.50 1.40
C THR A 162 9.14 0.76 0.13
N LYS A 163 9.40 -0.54 0.23
CA LYS A 163 9.55 -1.42 -0.93
C LYS A 163 8.18 -1.69 -1.53
N VAL A 164 8.04 -1.47 -2.83
CA VAL A 164 6.76 -1.61 -3.52
C VAL A 164 6.70 -2.95 -4.23
N LYS A 165 5.61 -3.69 -4.03
CA LYS A 165 5.31 -4.85 -4.85
C LYS A 165 4.78 -4.36 -6.20
N GLU A 166 5.34 -4.87 -7.29
CA GLU A 166 4.87 -4.50 -8.62
C GLU A 166 3.43 -4.98 -8.85
N GLU A 167 2.57 -4.03 -9.19
CA GLU A 167 1.22 -4.28 -9.65
C GLU A 167 1.14 -4.09 -11.16
N LYS A 168 0.54 -5.05 -11.87
CA LYS A 168 0.51 -5.07 -13.33
C LYS A 168 -0.41 -4.00 -13.95
N ASP A 169 -1.31 -3.44 -13.15
CA ASP A 169 -2.37 -2.54 -13.61
C ASP A 169 -2.22 -1.12 -13.04
N TYR A 170 -1.03 -0.76 -12.51
CA TYR A 170 -0.79 0.56 -11.94
C TYR A 170 0.33 1.30 -12.70
N GLU A 171 -0.08 2.34 -13.43
CA GLU A 171 0.72 3.01 -14.45
C GLU A 171 2.16 3.36 -14.02
N PRO A 172 2.40 4.11 -12.91
CA PRO A 172 3.77 4.51 -12.55
C PRO A 172 4.70 3.30 -12.33
N LEU A 173 4.20 2.19 -11.78
CA LEU A 173 4.99 0.98 -11.58
C LEU A 173 5.26 0.25 -12.89
N THR A 174 4.26 0.14 -13.77
CA THR A 174 4.45 -0.49 -15.09
C THR A 174 5.46 0.27 -15.96
N GLN A 175 5.45 1.60 -15.90
CA GLN A 175 6.42 2.43 -16.63
C GLN A 175 7.85 2.27 -16.08
N LEU A 176 8.01 2.22 -14.75
CA LEU A 176 9.30 1.94 -14.11
C LEU A 176 9.82 0.54 -14.44
N ALA A 177 8.96 -0.48 -14.41
CA ALA A 177 9.30 -1.84 -14.79
C ALA A 177 9.77 -1.91 -16.26
N LYS A 178 9.07 -1.25 -17.19
CA LYS A 178 9.53 -1.12 -18.58
C LYS A 178 10.93 -0.51 -18.68
N LEU A 179 11.20 0.57 -17.94
CA LEU A 179 12.52 1.22 -17.94
C LEU A 179 13.62 0.32 -17.36
N ARG A 180 13.31 -0.50 -16.35
CA ARG A 180 14.23 -1.53 -15.83
C ARG A 180 14.58 -2.53 -16.92
N ASP A 181 13.57 -3.10 -17.56
CA ASP A 181 13.73 -4.19 -18.53
C ASP A 181 14.47 -3.70 -19.78
N SER A 182 14.19 -2.49 -20.27
CA SER A 182 14.95 -1.86 -21.37
C SER A 182 16.43 -1.69 -21.01
N LYS A 183 16.74 -1.29 -19.77
CA LYS A 183 18.14 -1.17 -19.33
C LYS A 183 18.84 -2.52 -19.25
N ALA A 184 18.15 -3.57 -18.78
CA ALA A 184 18.69 -4.92 -18.76
C ALA A 184 19.00 -5.43 -20.17
N LYS A 185 18.07 -5.24 -21.12
CA LYS A 185 18.26 -5.59 -22.54
C LYS A 185 19.46 -4.88 -23.17
N ASN A 186 19.61 -3.57 -22.91
CA ASN A 186 20.75 -2.80 -23.41
C ASN A 186 22.09 -3.25 -22.83
N LYS A 187 22.11 -3.82 -21.62
CA LYS A 187 23.31 -4.39 -21.01
C LYS A 187 23.69 -5.74 -21.60
N SER A 188 22.71 -6.52 -22.10
CA SER A 188 22.92 -7.85 -22.69
C SER A 188 23.14 -7.84 -24.22
N ALA A 189 22.97 -6.70 -24.88
CA ALA A 189 23.21 -6.59 -26.32
C ALA A 189 24.71 -6.73 -26.63
N PRO A 190 25.13 -7.60 -27.58
CA PRO A 190 26.53 -7.69 -28.01
C PRO A 190 27.04 -6.33 -28.49
N ALA A 191 28.23 -5.93 -28.06
CA ALA A 191 28.88 -4.73 -28.59
C ALA A 191 29.06 -4.92 -30.11
N GLN A 192 28.32 -4.14 -30.91
CA GLN A 192 28.53 -4.15 -32.36
C GLN A 192 29.99 -3.79 -32.65
N PRO A 193 30.70 -4.58 -33.47
CA PRO A 193 32.03 -4.21 -33.90
C PRO A 193 31.93 -2.88 -34.66
N LYS A 194 32.74 -1.90 -34.24
CA LYS A 194 32.96 -0.69 -35.01
C LYS A 194 33.73 -1.13 -36.26
N ASN A 195 33.10 -1.02 -37.43
CA ASN A 195 33.78 -1.16 -38.72
C ASN A 195 34.75 0.00 -38.92
#